data_AF-A0A3A5B345-F1
#
_entry.id   AF-A0A3A5B345-F1
#
_cell.length_a   1.000
_cell.length_b   1.000
_cell.length_c   1.000
_cell.angle_alpha   90.00
_cell.angle_beta   90.00
_cell.angle_gamma   90.00
#
_symmetry.space_group_name_H-M   'P 1'
#
loop_
_entity.id
_entity.type
_entity.pdbx_description
1 polymer ?
#
loop_
_entity_poly.entity_id
_entity_poly.type
_entity_poly.pdbx_seq_one_letter_code
_entity_poly.pdbx_strand_id
1 'polypeptide(L)'
;MSSDMFGNLMEWGKVLQNLEELKQSGRLSEHQPGLVRILRYRNNWRLREAVLGCLNEVFGPSEELVKEVLNLAKDEGTYHEARILAIQALACLLANFKGSCARDAREMRDSAVQCMEAMLNSAQPPLIHQAAKASRDAITRKPQSRPVAHTSLAGR
;
A
#
# COMPACT_ATOMS: atom_id res chain seq x y z
N MET A 1 17.28 6.06 16.71
CA MET A 1 18.11 6.10 15.50
C MET A 1 17.67 4.96 14.60
N SER A 2 16.65 5.17 13.76
CA SER A 2 16.25 4.13 12.79
C SER A 2 17.34 4.08 11.74
N SER A 3 18.17 3.03 11.77
CA SER A 3 19.11 2.76 10.68
C SER A 3 18.29 2.65 9.41
N ASP A 4 18.51 3.59 8.49
CA ASP A 4 17.81 3.61 7.21
C ASP A 4 18.29 2.43 6.36
N MET A 5 17.53 1.32 6.43
CA MET A 5 17.85 0.04 5.80
C MET A 5 18.08 0.16 4.28
N PHE A 6 17.52 1.18 3.64
CA PHE A 6 17.65 1.37 2.19
C PHE A 6 18.80 2.30 1.80
N GLY A 7 19.45 2.98 2.75
CA GLY A 7 20.67 3.75 2.53
C GLY A 7 20.59 4.70 1.32
N ASN A 8 21.58 4.64 0.44
CA ASN A 8 21.63 5.46 -0.78
C ASN A 8 20.75 4.89 -1.89
N LEU A 9 19.67 5.61 -2.25
CA LEU A 9 18.73 5.19 -3.29
C LEU A 9 19.32 5.15 -4.71
N MET A 10 20.51 5.74 -4.93
CA MET A 10 21.25 5.59 -6.19
C MET A 10 21.86 4.20 -6.36
N GLU A 11 22.15 3.51 -5.25
CA GLU A 11 22.58 2.10 -5.25
C GLU A 11 21.36 1.17 -5.39
N TRP A 12 20.52 1.42 -6.40
CA TRP A 12 19.20 0.83 -6.53
C TRP A 12 19.22 -0.71 -6.54
N GLY A 13 20.28 -1.34 -7.04
CA GLY A 13 20.44 -2.80 -6.98
C GLY A 13 20.46 -3.33 -5.53
N LYS A 14 21.18 -2.63 -4.63
CA LYS A 14 21.24 -2.95 -3.20
C LYS A 14 19.91 -2.66 -2.51
N VAL A 15 19.25 -1.56 -2.88
CA VAL A 15 17.91 -1.24 -2.36
C VAL A 15 16.90 -2.33 -2.69
N LEU A 16 16.91 -2.85 -3.92
CA LEU A 16 16.04 -3.95 -4.34
C LEU A 16 16.36 -5.25 -3.60
N GLN A 17 17.64 -5.56 -3.40
CA GLN A 17 18.04 -6.72 -2.60
C GLN A 17 17.53 -6.60 -1.17
N ASN A 18 17.76 -5.46 -0.51
CA ASN A 18 17.29 -5.22 0.85
C ASN A 18 15.76 -5.29 0.94
N LEU A 19 15.04 -4.78 -0.06
CA LEU A 19 13.58 -4.86 -0.11
C LEU A 19 13.10 -6.31 -0.18
N GLU A 20 13.72 -7.14 -1.02
CA GLU A 20 13.38 -8.56 -1.14
C GLU A 20 13.72 -9.34 0.14
N GLU A 21 14.86 -9.07 0.77
CA GLU A 21 15.23 -9.66 2.06
C GLU A 21 14.23 -9.31 3.18
N LEU A 22 13.79 -8.05 3.25
CA LEU A 22 12.77 -7.61 4.19
C LEU A 22 11.41 -8.24 3.92
N LYS A 23 11.05 -8.42 2.64
CA LYS A 23 9.84 -9.11 2.22
C LYS A 23 9.86 -10.57 2.66
N GLN A 24 10.94 -11.30 2.36
CA GLN A 24 11.08 -12.72 2.70
C GLN A 24 11.14 -12.97 4.21
N SER A 25 11.72 -12.05 4.97
CA SER A 25 11.75 -12.14 6.44
C SER A 25 10.48 -11.63 7.14
N GLY A 26 9.51 -11.07 6.41
CA GLY A 26 8.27 -10.52 6.96
C GLY A 26 8.45 -9.23 7.76
N ARG A 27 9.54 -8.49 7.51
CA ARG A 27 9.96 -7.32 8.30
C ARG A 27 9.67 -5.97 7.64
N LEU A 28 8.99 -5.96 6.49
CA LEU A 28 8.61 -4.72 5.79
C LEU A 28 7.87 -3.72 6.69
N SER A 29 7.01 -4.23 7.59
CA SER A 29 6.24 -3.42 8.55
C SER A 29 7.10 -2.60 9.50
N GLU A 30 8.33 -3.02 9.79
CA GLU A 30 9.30 -2.31 10.65
C GLU A 30 9.99 -1.15 9.92
N HIS A 31 9.98 -1.15 8.58
CA HIS A 31 10.80 -0.27 7.74
C HIS A 31 9.97 0.69 6.87
N GLN A 32 8.73 0.96 7.25
CA GLN A 32 7.80 1.82 6.51
C GLN A 32 8.32 3.24 6.20
N PRO A 33 9.06 3.95 7.08
CA PRO A 33 9.65 5.25 6.74
C PRO A 33 10.58 5.18 5.51
N GLY A 34 11.30 4.06 5.37
CA GLY A 34 12.16 3.78 4.23
C GLY A 34 11.35 3.53 2.95
N LEU A 35 10.25 2.78 3.04
CA LEU A 35 9.32 2.56 1.92
C LEU A 35 8.73 3.89 1.43
N VAL A 36 8.28 4.74 2.35
CA VAL A 36 7.77 6.10 2.04
C VAL A 36 8.83 6.91 1.30
N ARG A 37 10.08 6.90 1.77
CA ARG A 37 11.18 7.63 1.12
C ARG A 37 11.43 7.15 -0.32
N ILE A 38 11.35 5.83 -0.55
CA ILE A 38 11.46 5.25 -1.89
C ILE A 38 10.29 5.70 -2.77
N LEU A 39 9.05 5.65 -2.27
CA LEU A 39 7.87 6.11 -3.02
C LEU A 39 7.98 7.59 -3.41
N ARG A 40 8.55 8.44 -2.55
CA ARG A 40 8.81 9.86 -2.85
C ARG A 40 9.93 10.07 -3.88
N TYR A 41 10.82 9.11 -4.08
CA TYR A 41 11.96 9.23 -4.99
C TYR A 41 11.56 9.07 -6.47
N ARG A 42 11.30 10.20 -7.15
CA ARG A 42 10.82 10.25 -8.55
C ARG A 42 11.82 9.72 -9.59
N ASN A 43 13.11 9.70 -9.27
CA ASN A 43 14.16 9.46 -10.25
C ASN A 43 14.38 7.96 -10.57
N ASN A 44 13.71 7.06 -9.86
CA ASN A 44 13.84 5.62 -10.11
C ASN A 44 12.48 4.92 -10.07
N TRP A 45 11.89 4.75 -11.25
CA TRP A 45 10.59 4.10 -11.42
C TRP A 45 10.60 2.66 -10.88
N ARG A 46 11.70 1.93 -11.12
CA ARG A 46 11.84 0.52 -10.71
C ARG A 46 11.77 0.34 -9.19
N LEU A 47 12.36 1.26 -8.42
CA LEU A 47 12.26 1.23 -6.96
C LEU A 47 10.83 1.48 -6.47
N ARG A 48 10.11 2.41 -7.11
CA ARG A 48 8.71 2.69 -6.78
C ARG A 48 7.82 1.49 -7.04
N GLU A 49 7.93 0.88 -8.21
CA GLU A 49 7.14 -0.32 -8.55
C GLU A 49 7.45 -1.48 -7.62
N ALA A 50 8.74 -1.71 -7.32
CA ALA A 50 9.14 -2.77 -6.40
C ALA A 50 8.53 -2.59 -5.01
N VAL A 51 8.54 -1.36 -4.47
CA VAL A 51 7.89 -1.07 -3.19
C VAL A 51 6.39 -1.27 -3.29
N LEU A 52 5.72 -0.68 -4.29
CA LEU A 52 4.27 -0.81 -4.46
C LEU A 52 3.84 -2.28 -4.56
N GLY A 53 4.62 -3.11 -5.27
CA GLY A 53 4.37 -4.53 -5.46
C GLY A 53 4.54 -5.40 -4.22
N CYS A 54 5.14 -4.89 -3.14
CA CYS A 54 5.28 -5.63 -1.87
C CYS A 54 4.47 -5.02 -0.71
N LEU A 55 3.65 -3.99 -0.95
CA LEU A 55 2.86 -3.34 0.10
C LEU A 55 1.76 -4.23 0.68
N ASN A 56 1.37 -5.29 -0.02
CA ASN A 56 0.44 -6.31 0.47
C ASN A 56 1.00 -7.10 1.68
N GLU A 57 2.32 -7.10 1.87
CA GLU A 57 3.00 -7.76 2.99
C GLU A 57 3.16 -6.85 4.23
N VAL A 58 2.69 -5.60 4.15
CA VAL A 58 2.77 -4.64 5.27
C VAL A 58 1.56 -4.82 6.20
N PHE A 59 1.85 -5.16 7.46
CA PHE A 59 0.87 -5.28 8.53
C PHE A 59 0.91 -4.05 9.44
N GLY A 60 -0.25 -3.51 9.79
CA GLY A 60 -0.34 -2.26 10.55
C GLY A 60 0.34 -1.09 9.82
N PRO A 61 -0.09 -0.76 8.58
CA PRO A 61 0.49 0.34 7.85
C PRO A 61 0.34 1.66 8.60
N SER A 62 1.35 2.50 8.50
CA SER A 62 1.37 3.84 9.07
C SER A 62 0.49 4.76 8.24
N GLU A 63 -0.04 5.78 8.89
CA GLU A 63 -0.83 6.80 8.21
C GLU A 63 -0.02 7.49 7.09
N GLU A 64 1.28 7.72 7.33
CA GLU A 64 2.18 8.31 6.34
C GLU A 64 2.32 7.43 5.09
N LEU A 65 2.45 6.11 5.27
CA LEU A 65 2.54 5.18 4.14
C LEU A 65 1.25 5.17 3.32
N VAL A 66 0.09 5.11 3.97
CA VAL A 66 -1.20 5.14 3.26
C VAL A 66 -1.38 6.46 2.51
N LYS A 67 -1.04 7.59 3.14
CA LYS A 67 -1.10 8.92 2.50
C LYS A 67 -0.18 9.03 1.29
N GLU A 68 1.04 8.51 1.40
CA GLU A 68 2.00 8.56 0.28
C GLU A 68 1.51 7.75 -0.93
N VAL A 69 0.98 6.55 -0.69
CA VAL A 69 0.40 5.72 -1.77
C VAL A 69 -0.84 6.38 -2.36
N LEU A 70 -1.68 7.01 -1.54
CA LEU A 70 -2.83 7.77 -2.02
C LEU A 70 -2.42 8.96 -2.90
N ASN A 71 -1.37 9.69 -2.51
CA ASN A 71 -0.82 10.78 -3.30
C ASN A 71 -0.29 10.28 -4.64
N LEU A 72 0.42 9.15 -4.66
CA LEU A 72 0.95 8.56 -5.89
C LEU A 72 -0.17 8.14 -6.84
N ALA A 73 -1.26 7.55 -6.32
CA ALA A 73 -2.42 7.20 -7.14
C ALA A 73 -3.05 8.43 -7.82
N LYS A 74 -3.14 9.56 -7.08
CA LYS A 74 -3.76 10.82 -7.53
C LYS A 74 -2.88 11.63 -8.48
N ASP A 75 -1.57 11.47 -8.44
CA ASP A 75 -0.62 12.25 -9.23
C ASP A 75 -0.71 11.87 -10.72
N GLU A 76 -1.45 12.63 -11.52
CA GLU A 76 -1.58 12.42 -12.96
C GLU A 76 -0.26 12.59 -13.73
N GLY A 77 0.75 13.23 -13.11
CA GLY A 77 2.11 13.29 -13.65
C GLY A 77 2.90 12.00 -13.44
N THR A 78 2.40 11.06 -12.63
CA THR A 78 2.99 9.73 -12.46
C THR A 78 2.55 8.81 -13.60
N TYR A 79 3.50 8.03 -14.12
CA TYR A 79 3.23 7.05 -15.18
C TYR A 79 2.19 6.01 -14.74
N HIS A 80 1.41 5.54 -15.72
CA HIS A 80 0.21 4.74 -15.49
C HIS A 80 0.44 3.49 -14.62
N GLU A 81 1.54 2.76 -14.83
CA GLU A 81 1.82 1.53 -14.10
C GLU A 81 1.93 1.76 -12.58
N ALA A 82 2.69 2.77 -12.15
CA ALA A 82 2.78 3.06 -10.72
C ALA A 82 1.45 3.57 -10.14
N ARG A 83 0.65 4.31 -10.92
CA ARG A 83 -0.70 4.70 -10.47
C ARG A 83 -1.59 3.47 -10.28
N ILE A 84 -1.57 2.51 -11.21
CA ILE A 84 -2.32 1.25 -11.12
C ILE A 84 -1.88 0.46 -9.88
N LEU A 85 -0.57 0.28 -9.70
CA LEU A 85 -0.02 -0.43 -8.54
C LEU A 85 -0.38 0.27 -7.22
N ALA A 86 -0.36 1.59 -7.16
CA ALA A 86 -0.78 2.34 -5.97
C ALA A 86 -2.27 2.18 -5.67
N ILE A 87 -3.13 2.24 -6.69
CA ILE A 87 -4.57 2.03 -6.54
C ILE A 87 -4.85 0.63 -5.98
N GLN A 88 -4.15 -0.40 -6.48
CA GLN A 88 -4.27 -1.77 -5.99
C GLN A 88 -3.74 -1.91 -4.56
N ALA A 89 -2.56 -1.35 -4.28
CA ALA A 89 -1.94 -1.38 -2.96
C ALA A 89 -2.78 -0.70 -1.88
N LEU A 90 -3.51 0.38 -2.22
CA LEU A 90 -4.41 1.06 -1.28
C LEU A 90 -5.46 0.12 -0.68
N ALA A 91 -6.07 -0.75 -1.49
CA ALA A 91 -7.06 -1.70 -0.99
C ALA A 91 -6.44 -2.66 0.05
N CYS A 92 -5.25 -3.17 -0.23
CA CYS A 92 -4.50 -4.05 0.68
C CYS A 92 -4.10 -3.33 1.98
N LEU A 93 -3.55 -2.12 1.87
CA LEU A 93 -3.13 -1.34 3.03
C LEU A 93 -4.33 -0.98 3.93
N LEU A 94 -5.43 -0.53 3.34
CA LEU A 94 -6.61 -0.11 4.10
C LEU A 94 -7.33 -1.26 4.82
N ALA A 95 -7.19 -2.49 4.33
CA ALA A 95 -7.66 -3.69 5.03
C ALA A 95 -6.90 -3.91 6.35
N ASN A 96 -5.62 -3.52 6.40
CA ASN A 96 -4.76 -3.66 7.58
C ASN A 96 -4.63 -2.36 8.40
N PHE A 97 -5.12 -1.23 7.88
CA PHE A 97 -5.02 0.08 8.52
C PHE A 97 -6.05 0.24 9.65
N LYS A 98 -5.54 0.50 10.86
CA LYS A 98 -6.36 0.72 12.07
C LYS A 98 -6.50 2.18 12.48
N GLY A 99 -5.67 3.08 11.93
CA GLY A 99 -5.59 4.48 12.37
C GLY A 99 -5.14 4.63 13.82
N SER A 100 -5.07 5.87 14.31
CA SER A 100 -4.91 6.14 15.74
C SER A 100 -6.24 5.92 16.48
N CYS A 101 -7.34 6.21 15.81
CA CYS A 101 -8.69 5.83 16.24
C CYS A 101 -9.58 5.36 15.07
N ALA A 102 -10.77 4.84 15.41
CA ALA A 102 -11.73 4.36 14.42
C ALA A 102 -12.19 5.44 13.44
N ARG A 103 -12.19 6.72 13.87
CA ARG A 103 -12.49 7.86 12.99
C ARG A 103 -11.42 8.02 11.93
N ASP A 104 -10.14 8.08 12.30
CA ASP A 104 -9.04 8.24 11.34
C ASP A 104 -9.01 7.10 10.31
N ALA A 105 -9.25 5.87 10.76
CA ALA A 105 -9.34 4.72 9.87
C ALA A 105 -10.49 4.84 8.87
N ARG A 106 -11.63 5.39 9.30
CA ARG A 106 -12.77 5.65 8.43
C ARG A 106 -12.48 6.79 7.46
N GLU A 107 -11.97 7.92 7.93
CA GLU A 107 -11.62 9.08 7.10
C GLU A 107 -10.62 8.71 6.00
N MET A 108 -9.64 7.86 6.32
CA MET A 108 -8.67 7.37 5.33
C MET A 108 -9.32 6.48 4.27
N ARG A 109 -10.23 5.58 4.67
CA ARG A 109 -10.99 4.75 3.72
C ARG A 109 -11.90 5.61 2.84
N ASP A 110 -12.63 6.56 3.43
CA ASP A 110 -13.52 7.47 2.72
C ASP A 110 -12.72 8.31 1.70
N SER A 111 -11.53 8.80 2.08
CA SER A 111 -10.62 9.53 1.18
C SER A 111 -10.16 8.69 -0.01
N ALA A 112 -9.83 7.41 0.22
CA ALA A 112 -9.43 6.50 -0.85
C ALA A 112 -10.60 6.14 -1.78
N VAL A 113 -11.80 5.92 -1.24
CA VAL A 113 -13.01 5.69 -2.04
C VAL A 113 -13.33 6.90 -2.90
N GLN A 114 -13.33 8.11 -2.32
CA GLN A 114 -13.56 9.35 -3.07
C GLN A 114 -12.52 9.55 -4.18
N CYS A 115 -11.25 9.21 -3.91
CA CYS A 115 -10.21 9.23 -4.93
C CYS A 115 -10.53 8.30 -6.11
N MET A 116 -10.95 7.06 -5.84
CA MET A 116 -11.29 6.09 -6.88
C MET A 116 -12.56 6.49 -7.63
N GLU A 117 -13.55 7.05 -6.95
CA GLU A 117 -14.75 7.60 -7.60
C GLU A 117 -14.41 8.77 -8.54
N ALA A 118 -13.54 9.70 -8.12
CA ALA A 118 -13.07 10.78 -8.97
C ALA A 118 -12.34 10.25 -10.23
N MET A 119 -11.56 9.18 -10.10
CA MET A 119 -10.92 8.52 -11.25
C MET A 119 -11.93 7.88 -12.19
N LEU A 120 -12.96 7.21 -11.66
CA LEU A 120 -14.02 6.59 -12.46
C LEU A 120 -14.89 7.62 -13.19
N ASN A 121 -15.01 8.83 -12.64
CA ASN A 121 -15.78 9.93 -13.22
C ASN A 121 -14.94 10.85 -14.14
N SER A 122 -13.65 10.57 -14.33
CA SER A 122 -12.77 11.33 -15.22
C SER A 122 -12.31 10.50 -16.43
N ALA A 123 -11.77 11.17 -17.44
CA ALA A 123 -11.23 10.55 -18.65
C ALA A 123 -9.87 9.87 -18.40
N GLN A 124 -9.85 8.86 -17.53
CA GLN A 124 -8.66 8.04 -17.27
C GLN A 124 -8.58 6.88 -18.27
N PRO A 125 -7.38 6.32 -18.48
CA PRO A 125 -7.21 5.12 -19.29
C PRO A 125 -8.02 3.92 -18.75
N PRO A 126 -8.47 3.00 -19.61
CA PRO A 126 -9.29 1.84 -19.20
C PRO A 126 -8.66 1.00 -18.09
N LEU A 127 -7.33 0.83 -18.10
CA LEU A 127 -6.62 0.07 -17.06
C LEU A 127 -6.70 0.75 -15.68
N ILE A 128 -6.65 2.08 -15.62
CA ILE A 128 -6.83 2.83 -14.37
C ILE A 128 -8.27 2.72 -13.90
N HIS A 129 -9.26 2.80 -14.79
CA HIS A 129 -10.67 2.57 -14.44
C HIS A 129 -10.89 1.17 -13.86
N GLN A 130 -10.31 0.14 -14.45
CA GLN A 130 -10.41 -1.24 -13.96
C GLN A 130 -9.80 -1.37 -12.56
N ALA A 131 -8.59 -0.83 -12.34
CA ALA A 131 -7.94 -0.84 -11.05
C ALA A 131 -8.75 -0.07 -9.99
N ALA A 132 -9.23 1.13 -10.32
CA ALA A 132 -10.01 1.97 -9.41
C ALA A 132 -11.33 1.31 -9.01
N LYS A 133 -12.04 0.70 -9.96
CA LYS A 133 -13.29 -0.03 -9.68
C LYS A 133 -13.03 -1.22 -8.75
N ALA A 134 -12.05 -2.06 -9.08
CA ALA A 134 -11.73 -3.24 -8.29
C ALA A 134 -11.32 -2.87 -6.85
N SER A 135 -10.44 -1.87 -6.69
CA SER A 135 -9.99 -1.43 -5.37
C SER A 135 -11.10 -0.78 -4.56
N ARG A 136 -11.98 0.03 -5.17
CA ARG A 136 -13.13 0.65 -4.49
C ARG A 136 -14.08 -0.42 -3.96
N ASP A 137 -14.38 -1.41 -4.79
CA ASP A 137 -15.25 -2.53 -4.41
C ASP A 137 -14.61 -3.36 -3.28
N ALA A 138 -13.28 -3.52 -3.27
CA ALA A 138 -12.57 -4.19 -2.19
C ALA A 138 -12.59 -3.41 -0.87
N ILE A 139 -12.44 -2.08 -0.90
CA ILE A 139 -12.45 -1.23 0.30
C ILE A 139 -13.85 -1.13 0.92
N THR A 140 -14.89 -1.10 0.08
CA THR A 140 -16.29 -0.94 0.52
C THR A 140 -16.94 -2.23 1.01
N ARG A 141 -16.42 -3.41 0.59
CA ARG A 141 -16.85 -4.69 1.16
C ARG A 141 -16.47 -4.73 2.64
N LYS A 142 -17.47 -4.95 3.51
CA LYS A 142 -17.23 -5.23 4.94
C LYS A 142 -16.23 -6.38 5.06
N PRO A 143 -15.23 -6.30 5.96
CA PRO A 143 -14.32 -7.42 6.17
C PRO A 143 -15.13 -8.64 6.59
N GLN A 144 -15.11 -9.70 5.79
CA GLN A 144 -15.55 -11.01 6.25
C GLN A 144 -14.65 -11.38 7.42
N SER A 145 -15.24 -11.51 8.60
CA SER A 145 -14.60 -12.08 9.78
C SER A 145 -13.99 -13.42 9.36
N ARG A 146 -12.65 -13.52 9.34
CA ARG A 146 -12.01 -14.84 9.22
C ARG A 146 -12.56 -15.69 10.38
N PRO A 147 -13.09 -16.91 10.13
CA PRO A 147 -13.45 -17.79 11.22
C PRO A 147 -12.17 -18.10 11.99
N VAL A 148 -12.14 -17.73 13.27
CA VAL A 148 -11.10 -18.18 14.19
C VAL A 148 -11.27 -19.68 14.28
N ALA A 149 -10.31 -20.44 13.75
CA ALA A 149 -10.27 -21.87 13.95
C ALA A 149 -10.15 -22.13 15.46
N HIS A 150 -11.27 -22.42 16.09
CA HIS A 150 -11.27 -22.99 17.44
C HIS A 150 -10.72 -24.41 17.32
N THR A 151 -9.41 -24.54 17.50
CA THR A 151 -8.78 -25.82 17.80
C THR A 151 -9.32 -26.26 19.15
N SER A 152 -10.41 -27.03 19.14
CA SER A 152 -10.90 -27.72 20.32
C SER A 152 -9.98 -28.91 20.57
N LEU A 153 -8.95 -28.67 21.38
CA LEU A 153 -8.17 -29.71 22.04
C LEU A 153 -8.82 -29.98 23.40
N ALA A 154 -9.78 -30.90 23.41
CA ALA A 154 -10.14 -31.69 24.57
C ALA A 154 -10.00 -33.15 24.12
N GLY A 155 -9.20 -34.03 24.71
CA GLY A 155 -8.68 -34.03 26.07
C GLY A 155 -9.28 -35.24 26.80
N ARG A 156 -8.59 -36.38 26.66
CA ARG A 156 -8.62 -37.61 27.48
C ARG A 156 -9.90 -38.43 27.56
#